data_AF-A0A971I3J5-F1
#
_entry.id   AF-A0A971I3J5-F1
#
_cell.length_a   1.000
_cell.length_b   1.000
_cell.length_c   1.000
_cell.angle_alpha   90.00
_cell.angle_beta   90.00
_cell.angle_gamma   90.00
#
_symmetry.space_group_name_H-M   'P 1'
#
loop_
_entity.id
_entity.type
_entity.pdbx_description
1 polymer ?
#
loop_
_entity_poly.entity_id
_entity_poly.type
_entity_poly.pdbx_seq_one_letter_code
_entity_poly.pdbx_strand_id
1 'polypeptide(L)'
;MSGICTCQFVVEADGGVYPCDFYVIDEWYLGNLTQSSFEDIRSCKTANRFIEVSKYIDPSCAECIWFNLCRGGCRRDRESFEESKPELNRLCGAYSEFLNMQETG
;
A
#
# COMPACT_ATOMS: atom_id res chain seq x y z
N MET A 1 -7.25 9.65 2.20
CA MET A 1 -6.64 8.30 2.02
C MET A 1 -5.92 7.90 3.31
N SER A 2 -5.60 6.61 3.54
CA SER A 2 -4.90 6.18 4.78
C SER A 2 -3.39 6.45 4.75
N GLY A 3 -2.76 6.34 3.57
CA GLY A 3 -1.31 6.49 3.37
C GLY A 3 -0.48 5.28 3.80
N ILE A 4 -1.13 4.26 4.36
CA ILE A 4 -0.53 3.01 4.82
C ILE A 4 -1.44 1.87 4.36
N CYS A 5 -0.84 0.82 3.82
CA CYS A 5 -1.55 -0.38 3.40
C CYS A 5 -2.08 -1.17 4.60
N THR A 6 -3.19 -1.87 4.37
CA THR A 6 -3.69 -2.91 5.27
C THR A 6 -3.66 -4.25 4.55
N CYS A 7 -3.64 -5.36 5.31
CA CYS A 7 -3.87 -6.67 4.71
C CYS A 7 -5.38 -6.86 4.49
N GLN A 8 -5.75 -7.10 3.24
CA GLN A 8 -7.12 -7.37 2.78
C GLN A 8 -7.47 -8.86 2.79
N PHE A 9 -6.46 -9.74 2.89
CA PHE A 9 -6.61 -11.20 2.89
C PHE A 9 -7.39 -11.71 1.66
N VAL A 10 -6.92 -11.35 0.48
CA VAL A 10 -7.44 -11.87 -0.79
C VAL A 10 -7.19 -13.36 -0.84
N VAL A 11 -8.23 -14.15 -1.14
CA VAL A 11 -8.18 -15.61 -1.16
C VAL A 11 -8.39 -16.10 -2.59
N GLU A 12 -7.42 -16.84 -3.10
CA GLU A 12 -7.51 -17.52 -4.39
C GLU A 12 -8.27 -18.85 -4.28
N ALA A 13 -8.69 -19.40 -5.43
CA ALA A 13 -9.54 -20.59 -5.50
C ALA A 13 -8.90 -21.85 -4.87
N ASP A 14 -7.57 -21.91 -4.79
CA ASP A 14 -6.80 -22.98 -4.14
C ASP A 14 -6.63 -22.78 -2.61
N GLY A 15 -7.20 -21.71 -2.07
CA GLY A 15 -7.10 -21.32 -0.66
C GLY A 15 -5.88 -20.46 -0.33
N GLY A 16 -5.03 -20.13 -1.31
CA GLY A 16 -3.89 -19.24 -1.12
C GLY A 16 -4.32 -17.83 -0.74
N VAL A 17 -3.61 -17.20 0.19
CA VAL A 17 -3.97 -15.88 0.76
C VAL A 17 -2.90 -14.84 0.47
N TYR A 18 -3.33 -13.63 0.08
CA TYR A 18 -2.49 -12.51 -0.32
C TYR A 18 -2.95 -11.21 0.37
N PRO A 19 -2.06 -10.22 0.55
CA PRO A 19 -2.37 -9.02 1.32
C PRO A 19 -3.24 -8.01 0.57
N CYS A 20 -3.30 -8.07 -0.76
CA CYS A 20 -4.01 -7.10 -1.61
C CYS A 20 -4.21 -7.70 -3.01
N ASP A 21 -5.29 -7.33 -3.66
CA ASP A 21 -5.66 -7.75 -5.03
C ASP A 21 -4.59 -7.39 -6.09
N PHE A 22 -3.92 -6.24 -5.93
CA PHE A 22 -2.79 -5.87 -6.78
C PHE A 22 -1.54 -6.73 -6.59
N TYR A 23 -1.46 -7.52 -5.52
CA TYR A 23 -0.26 -8.22 -5.09
C TYR A 23 -0.53 -9.72 -4.88
N VAL A 24 -1.36 -10.32 -5.73
CA VAL A 24 -1.54 -11.77 -5.83
C VAL A 24 -0.36 -12.36 -6.64
N ILE A 25 0.83 -12.35 -6.03
CA ILE A 25 2.08 -12.88 -6.59
C ILE A 25 2.86 -13.61 -5.48
N ASP A 26 3.70 -14.58 -5.88
CA ASP A 26 4.42 -15.47 -4.97
C ASP A 26 5.19 -14.74 -3.86
N GLU A 27 5.78 -13.58 -4.16
CA GLU A 27 6.51 -12.77 -3.18
C GLU A 27 5.64 -12.34 -1.97
N TRP A 28 4.34 -12.16 -2.19
CA TRP A 28 3.40 -11.67 -1.21
C TRP A 28 2.44 -12.74 -0.69
N TYR A 29 2.73 -14.02 -0.94
CA TYR A 29 1.97 -15.12 -0.38
C TYR A 29 2.02 -15.13 1.17
N LEU A 30 0.85 -15.17 1.80
CA LEU A 30 0.70 -15.13 3.26
C LEU A 30 0.50 -16.52 3.88
N GLY A 31 0.02 -17.50 3.10
CA GLY A 31 -0.32 -18.84 3.56
C GLY A 31 -1.54 -19.41 2.84
N ASN A 32 -1.99 -20.61 3.22
CA ASN A 32 -3.20 -21.25 2.67
C ASN A 32 -4.24 -21.48 3.78
N LEU A 33 -5.49 -21.07 3.56
CA LEU A 33 -6.57 -21.26 4.55
C LEU A 33 -6.92 -22.72 4.83
N THR A 34 -6.58 -23.64 3.91
CA THR A 34 -6.79 -25.08 4.10
C THR A 34 -5.70 -25.72 4.96
N GLN A 35 -4.58 -25.02 5.20
CA GLN A 35 -3.39 -25.57 5.86
C GLN A 35 -2.97 -24.80 7.13
N SER A 36 -3.39 -23.55 7.28
CA SER A 36 -2.97 -22.66 8.36
C SER A 36 -4.17 -21.96 8.99
N SER A 37 -4.08 -21.61 10.28
CA SER A 37 -5.11 -20.80 10.90
C SER A 37 -5.08 -19.38 10.33
N PHE A 38 -6.21 -18.68 10.38
CA PHE A 38 -6.25 -17.28 9.95
C PHE A 38 -5.31 -16.40 10.79
N GLU A 39 -5.11 -16.72 12.07
CA GLU A 39 -4.20 -15.98 12.94
C GLU A 39 -2.73 -16.15 12.52
N ASP A 40 -2.33 -17.35 12.08
CA ASP A 40 -0.99 -17.59 11.54
C ASP A 40 -0.76 -16.78 10.26
N ILE A 41 -1.76 -16.77 9.37
CA ILE A 41 -1.72 -16.00 8.11
C ILE A 41 -1.65 -14.49 8.41
N ARG A 42 -2.45 -14.01 9.35
CA ARG A 42 -2.51 -12.60 9.77
C ARG A 42 -1.21 -12.10 10.40
N SER A 43 -0.55 -12.94 11.19
CA SER A 43 0.66 -12.60 11.94
C SER A 43 1.96 -12.94 11.22
N CYS A 44 1.88 -13.50 10.00
CA CYS A 44 3.06 -13.93 9.26
C CYS A 44 4.02 -12.77 8.92
N LYS A 45 5.29 -13.10 8.71
CA LYS A 45 6.33 -12.10 8.38
C LYS A 45 6.02 -11.33 7.09
N THR A 46 5.42 -11.99 6.10
CA THR A 46 5.07 -11.38 4.82
C THR A 46 3.99 -10.30 4.98
N ALA A 47 2.96 -10.55 5.80
CA ALA A 47 1.91 -9.57 6.11
C ALA A 47 2.49 -8.32 6.78
N ASN A 48 3.36 -8.52 7.79
CA ASN A 48 4.03 -7.42 8.47
C ASN A 48 4.93 -6.63 7.49
N ARG A 49 5.75 -7.32 6.69
CA ARG A 49 6.62 -6.70 5.67
C ARG A 49 5.83 -5.86 4.68
N PHE A 50 4.68 -6.35 4.21
CA PHE A 50 3.82 -5.64 3.26
C PHE A 50 3.33 -4.29 3.81
N ILE A 51 2.92 -4.28 5.08
CA ILE A 51 2.46 -3.06 5.76
C ILE A 51 3.65 -2.11 6.00
N GLU A 52 4.77 -2.61 6.53
CA GLU A 52 5.94 -1.76 6.83
C GLU A 52 6.48 -1.02 5.61
N VAL A 53 6.58 -1.69 4.46
CA VAL A 53 7.05 -1.07 3.21
C VAL A 53 6.17 0.10 2.78
N SER A 54 4.87 0.07 3.07
CA SER A 54 3.95 1.15 2.72
C SER A 54 4.09 2.41 3.57
N LYS A 55 4.72 2.31 4.76
CA LYS A 55 4.84 3.44 5.71
C LYS A 55 5.86 4.49 5.30
N TYR A 56 6.72 4.19 4.33
CA TYR A 56 7.70 5.17 3.84
C TYR A 56 6.97 6.39 3.27
N ILE A 57 7.37 7.58 3.72
CA ILE A 57 6.89 8.87 3.22
C ILE A 57 8.01 9.51 2.41
N ASP A 58 7.71 9.84 1.16
CA ASP A 58 8.64 10.56 0.31
C ASP A 58 8.94 11.96 0.90
N PRO A 59 10.18 12.46 0.89
CA PRO A 59 10.53 13.77 1.42
C PRO A 59 9.68 14.91 0.84
N SER A 60 9.30 14.85 -0.44
CA SER A 60 8.43 15.86 -1.06
C SER A 60 7.03 15.90 -0.45
N CYS A 61 6.55 14.77 0.09
CA CYS A 61 5.27 14.69 0.79
C CYS A 61 5.34 15.30 2.18
N ALA A 62 6.51 15.32 2.82
CA ALA A 62 6.66 15.85 4.19
C ALA A 62 6.44 17.37 4.28
N GLU A 63 6.74 18.10 3.20
CA GLU A 63 6.56 19.55 3.10
C GLU A 63 5.27 19.94 2.34
N CYS A 64 4.51 18.96 1.83
CA CYS A 64 3.34 19.19 1.02
C CYS A 64 2.12 19.58 1.87
N ILE A 65 1.49 20.72 1.56
CA ILE A 65 0.28 21.22 2.24
C ILE A 65 -0.88 20.21 2.18
N TRP A 66 -0.94 19.39 1.13
CA TRP A 66 -1.98 18.41 0.89
C TRP A 66 -1.74 17.06 1.54
N PHE A 67 -0.63 16.89 2.26
CA PHE A 67 -0.24 15.61 2.83
C PHE A 67 -1.32 15.03 3.76
N ASN A 68 -1.97 15.86 4.56
CA ASN A 68 -3.00 15.39 5.50
C ASN A 68 -4.23 14.77 4.82
N LEU A 69 -4.50 15.12 3.55
CA LEU A 69 -5.60 14.59 2.75
C LEU A 69 -5.17 13.40 1.89
N CYS A 70 -4.11 13.59 1.09
CA CYS A 70 -3.63 12.61 0.13
C CYS A 70 -2.79 11.50 0.78
N ARG A 71 -1.98 11.84 1.79
CA ARG A 71 -1.08 10.94 2.53
C ARG A 71 -0.15 10.10 1.66
N GLY A 72 0.28 10.64 0.52
CA GLY A 72 1.11 9.93 -0.46
C GLY A 72 0.37 8.93 -1.35
N GLY A 73 -0.95 8.80 -1.19
CA GLY A 73 -1.79 7.94 -2.03
C GLY A 73 -1.54 6.43 -1.86
N CYS A 74 -1.98 5.65 -2.84
CA CYS A 74 -1.86 4.19 -2.81
C CYS A 74 -0.41 3.74 -3.03
N ARG A 75 0.06 2.73 -2.27
CA ARG A 75 1.36 2.08 -2.50
C ARG A 75 1.51 1.59 -3.94
N ARG A 76 0.44 1.07 -4.54
CA ARG A 76 0.47 0.54 -5.91
C ARG A 76 0.86 1.58 -6.96
N ASP A 77 0.53 2.85 -6.71
CA ASP A 77 0.87 3.97 -7.60
C ASP A 77 2.25 4.58 -7.31
N ARG A 78 3.01 3.96 -6.40
CA ARG A 78 4.36 4.34 -5.97
C ARG A 78 5.39 3.27 -6.32
N GLU A 79 5.10 2.48 -7.35
CA GLU A 79 6.07 1.58 -7.97
C GLU A 79 6.81 2.34 -9.09
N SER A 80 8.10 2.11 -9.30
CA SER A 80 8.92 1.02 -8.76
C SER A 80 9.48 1.30 -7.35
N PHE A 81 10.26 0.37 -6.79
CA PHE A 81 10.94 0.54 -5.50
C PHE A 81 12.44 0.68 -5.74
N GLU A 82 13.04 1.74 -5.20
CA GLU A 82 14.50 1.97 -5.20
C GLU A 82 15.02 1.80 -3.76
N GLU A 83 16.04 0.96 -3.55
CA GLU A 83 16.56 0.63 -2.22
C GLU A 83 15.46 0.22 -1.19
N SER A 84 14.45 -0.52 -1.64
CA SER A 84 13.25 -0.90 -0.84
C SER A 84 12.34 0.26 -0.42
N LYS A 85 12.51 1.45 -0.99
CA LYS A 85 11.63 2.62 -0.77
C LYS A 85 10.72 2.81 -1.99
N PRO A 86 9.40 2.97 -1.79
CA PRO A 86 8.49 3.32 -2.87
C PRO A 86 8.77 4.73 -3.39
N GLU A 87 8.67 4.91 -4.70
CA GLU A 87 8.77 6.21 -5.36
C GLU A 87 7.64 7.18 -4.94
N LEU A 88 7.72 8.42 -5.43
CA LEU A 88 6.61 9.36 -5.35
C LEU A 88 5.40 8.83 -6.12
N ASN A 89 4.20 9.10 -5.63
CA ASN A 89 2.98 8.68 -6.29
C ASN A 89 2.90 9.27 -7.71
N ARG A 90 2.77 8.43 -8.73
CA ARG A 90 2.68 8.87 -10.13
C ARG A 90 1.50 9.82 -10.41
N LEU A 91 0.48 9.82 -9.55
CA LEU A 91 -0.67 10.72 -9.61
C LEU A 91 -0.51 11.98 -8.73
N CYS A 92 0.66 12.22 -8.13
CA CYS A 92 0.89 13.35 -7.23
C CYS A 92 0.54 14.70 -7.86
N GLY A 93 0.92 14.91 -9.14
CA GLY A 93 0.59 16.13 -9.87
C GLY A 93 -0.93 16.34 -9.99
N ALA A 94 -1.66 15.30 -10.40
CA ALA A 94 -3.11 15.34 -10.52
C ALA A 94 -3.80 15.59 -9.17
N TYR A 95 -3.32 14.97 -8.08
CA TYR A 95 -3.85 15.25 -6.75
C TYR A 95 -3.63 16.70 -6.32
N SER A 96 -2.43 17.25 -6.56
CA SER A 96 -2.12 18.64 -6.24
C SER A 96 -3.01 19.60 -7.02
N GLU A 97 -3.15 19.42 -8.34
CA GLU A 97 -4.02 20.24 -9.18
C GLU A 97 -5.48 20.19 -8.73
N PHE A 98 -6.01 18.98 -8.49
CA PHE A 98 -7.38 18.79 -8.05
C PHE A 98 -7.65 19.48 -6.70
N LEU A 99 -6.75 19.34 -5.73
CA LEU A 99 -6.94 19.92 -4.40
C LEU A 99 -6.79 21.45 -4.41
N ASN A 100 -5.88 22.00 -5.21
CA ASN A 100 -5.74 23.46 -5.39
C ASN A 100 -7.03 24.10 -5.94
N MET A 101 -7.74 23.42 -6.85
CA MET A 101 -9.02 23.91 -7.38
C MET A 101 -10.14 23.97 -6.33
N GLN A 102 -10.08 23.13 -5.29
CA GLN A 102 -11.08 23.10 -4.23
C GLN A 102 -10.86 24.20 -3.17
N GLU A 103 -9.64 24.73 -3.04
CA GLU A 103 -9.33 25.82 -2.10
C GLU A 103 -9.61 27.23 -2.66
N THR A 104 -9.75 27.34 -3.98
CA THR A 104 -10.05 28.61 -4.67
C THR A 104 -11.54 28.82 -4.95
N GLY A 105 -12.40 27.91 -4.48
CA GLY A 105 -13.86 27.93 -4.63
C GLY A 105 -14.61 28.45 -3.40
#